data_AF-A0A2J6HYL7-F1
#
_entry.id   AF-A0A2J6HYL7-F1
#
_cell.length_a   1.000
_cell.length_b   1.000
_cell.length_c   1.000
_cell.angle_alpha   90.00
_cell.angle_beta   90.00
_cell.angle_gamma   90.00
#
_symmetry.space_group_name_H-M   'P 1'
#
loop_
_entity.id
_entity.type
_entity.pdbx_description
1 polymer ?
#
loop_
_entity_poly.entity_id
_entity_poly.type
_entity_poly.pdbx_seq_one_letter_code
_entity_poly.pdbx_strand_id
1 'polypeptide(L)'
;MKNIIFLLTILSLITCEQPQKLVFKSDGKINYTLTPNEVLMFDSIQYKTFQFFLNESHPEWGIVKDRTKNWAPASIASTGFGIPSFAIGVERKWISREQAAQITLNMLDFFMNSAQSADTNATGYKGFYYHFLRMDSGTREWNCELSTIDTGILMMGIIFARNYYDLDNEVEKQIRLLAGKLLDRIEWDFVIMPDKGQFANTISMGWTPEEGMHDWGWVGYNEALLLYILAAGSNMKNTEKSYNAWLKSYKWNTPYKGLSHVAFPPLFGHQFSQAFIDCRGLADKYMFEKGIDYF
;
A
#
# COMPACT_ATOMS: atom_id res chain seq x y z
N MET A 1 -38.91 19.51 65.77
CA MET A 1 -38.77 19.03 64.38
C MET A 1 -37.66 19.80 63.69
N LYS A 2 -36.55 19.13 63.36
CA LYS A 2 -35.67 19.30 62.18
C LYS A 2 -34.26 18.81 62.52
N ASN A 3 -34.00 17.54 62.19
CA ASN A 3 -32.66 16.97 62.19
C ASN A 3 -31.98 17.37 60.87
N ILE A 4 -30.80 17.98 60.94
CA ILE A 4 -29.96 18.26 59.78
C ILE A 4 -28.94 17.13 59.69
N ILE A 5 -29.08 16.30 58.65
CA ILE A 5 -28.14 15.22 58.31
C ILE A 5 -27.07 15.83 57.40
N PHE A 6 -25.81 15.79 57.85
CA PHE A 6 -24.65 16.14 57.02
C PHE A 6 -24.27 14.93 56.17
N LEU A 7 -24.52 15.00 54.85
CA LEU A 7 -24.13 13.98 53.90
C LEU A 7 -22.68 14.28 53.45
N LEU A 8 -21.71 13.48 53.90
CA LEU A 8 -20.35 13.51 53.34
C LEU A 8 -20.34 12.78 51.99
N THR A 9 -20.29 13.54 50.89
CA THR A 9 -19.95 13.02 49.56
C THR A 9 -18.45 12.78 49.47
N ILE A 10 -18.04 11.51 49.46
CA ILE A 10 -16.67 11.09 49.14
C ILE A 10 -16.51 11.15 47.62
N LEU A 11 -15.74 12.14 47.14
CA LEU A 11 -15.37 12.27 45.74
C LEU A 11 -14.18 11.35 45.47
N SER A 12 -14.43 10.16 44.90
CA SER A 12 -13.37 9.26 44.44
C SER A 12 -12.72 9.85 43.18
N LEU A 13 -11.54 10.43 43.33
CA LEU A 13 -10.68 10.85 42.23
C LEU A 13 -10.17 9.60 41.50
N ILE A 14 -10.83 9.23 40.41
CA ILE A 14 -10.29 8.27 39.44
C ILE A 14 -9.23 9.04 38.66
N THR A 15 -7.96 8.90 39.06
CA THR A 15 -6.84 9.31 38.23
C THR A 15 -6.81 8.42 37.00
N CYS A 16 -7.15 8.99 35.84
CA CYS A 16 -6.89 8.37 34.55
C CYS A 16 -5.36 8.30 34.41
N GLU A 17 -4.76 7.15 34.69
CA GLU A 17 -3.37 6.90 34.29
C GLU A 17 -3.30 7.11 32.77
N GLN A 18 -2.56 8.12 32.34
CA GLN A 18 -2.26 8.23 30.92
C GLN A 18 -1.45 6.99 30.54
N PRO A 19 -1.87 6.21 29.54
CA PRO A 19 -1.11 5.05 29.11
C PRO A 19 0.30 5.54 28.79
N GLN A 20 1.29 4.90 29.44
CA GLN A 20 2.69 5.24 29.29
C GLN A 20 3.01 5.31 27.81
N LYS A 21 3.33 6.50 27.30
CA LYS A 21 3.67 6.71 25.89
C LYS A 21 5.03 6.05 25.66
N LEU A 22 4.99 4.76 25.30
CA LEU A 22 6.16 4.02 24.88
C LEU A 22 6.75 4.74 23.66
N VAL A 23 7.91 5.36 23.86
CA VAL A 23 8.71 5.92 22.78
C VAL A 23 9.54 4.76 22.25
N PHE A 24 9.15 4.23 21.10
CA PHE A 24 9.98 3.26 20.39
C PHE A 24 11.29 3.95 20.04
N LYS A 25 12.41 3.39 20.53
CA LYS A 25 13.74 3.84 20.14
C LYS A 25 13.99 3.37 18.72
N SER A 26 13.53 4.16 17.76
CA SER A 26 14.01 4.05 16.39
C SER A 26 15.43 4.62 16.38
N ASP A 27 16.43 3.76 16.15
CA ASP A 27 17.78 4.23 15.81
C ASP A 27 17.80 4.94 14.44
N GLY A 28 16.66 4.93 13.71
CA GLY A 28 16.03 5.98 12.88
C GLY A 28 16.87 6.76 11.88
N LYS A 29 17.98 7.32 12.35
CA LYS A 29 19.04 7.92 11.56
C LYS A 29 20.36 7.27 11.94
N ILE A 30 20.84 6.40 11.06
CA ILE A 30 22.26 6.06 11.04
C ILE A 30 22.99 7.37 10.74
N ASN A 31 23.80 7.86 11.69
CA ASN A 31 24.66 9.03 11.49
C ASN A 31 25.84 8.66 10.59
N TYR A 32 25.54 8.31 9.35
CA TYR A 32 26.51 8.00 8.31
C TYR A 32 26.54 9.14 7.30
N THR A 33 27.64 9.90 7.29
CA THR A 33 27.85 10.96 6.31
C THR A 33 28.33 10.34 5.00
N LEU A 34 27.52 10.46 3.95
CA LEU A 34 27.89 10.01 2.62
C LEU A 34 29.10 10.77 2.08
N THR A 35 30.06 10.05 1.52
CA THR A 35 31.16 10.63 0.75
C THR A 35 30.66 11.19 -0.58
N PRO A 36 31.40 12.13 -1.23
CA PRO A 36 31.02 12.62 -2.55
C PRO A 36 30.83 11.52 -3.60
N ASN A 37 31.66 10.45 -3.55
CA ASN A 37 31.55 9.32 -4.48
C ASN A 37 30.28 8.49 -4.24
N GLU A 38 29.89 8.30 -2.98
CA GLU A 38 28.64 7.59 -2.66
C GLU A 38 27.42 8.39 -3.09
N VAL A 39 27.43 9.71 -2.89
CA VAL A 39 26.36 10.59 -3.39
C VAL A 39 26.19 10.43 -4.91
N LEU A 40 27.30 10.49 -5.67
CA LEU A 40 27.28 10.29 -7.12
C LEU A 40 26.82 8.88 -7.52
N MET A 41 27.26 7.86 -6.80
CA MET A 41 26.84 6.49 -7.04
C MET A 41 25.34 6.30 -6.81
N PHE A 42 24.80 6.81 -5.70
CA PHE A 42 23.37 6.73 -5.40
C PHE A 42 22.53 7.50 -6.41
N ASP A 43 22.95 8.71 -6.80
CA ASP A 43 22.25 9.46 -7.85
C ASP A 43 22.24 8.70 -9.18
N SER A 44 23.36 8.08 -9.57
CA SER A 44 23.45 7.25 -10.78
C SER A 44 22.53 6.03 -10.72
N ILE A 45 22.47 5.33 -9.58
CA ILE A 45 21.58 4.19 -9.39
C ILE A 45 20.13 4.64 -9.49
N GLN A 46 19.76 5.70 -8.77
CA GLN A 46 18.39 6.22 -8.77
C GLN A 46 17.96 6.68 -10.18
N TYR A 47 18.83 7.39 -10.92
CA TYR A 47 18.53 7.83 -12.29
C TYR A 47 18.34 6.64 -13.25
N LYS A 48 19.22 5.63 -13.18
CA LYS A 48 19.11 4.41 -14.01
C LYS A 48 17.88 3.58 -13.66
N THR A 49 17.49 3.53 -12.40
CA THR A 49 16.24 2.89 -11.98
C THR A 49 15.03 3.69 -12.45
N PHE A 50 15.05 5.03 -12.34
CA PHE A 50 14.01 5.89 -12.87
C PHE A 50 13.78 5.69 -14.38
N GLN A 51 14.86 5.52 -15.14
CA GLN A 51 14.79 5.24 -16.58
C GLN A 51 13.96 3.99 -16.92
N PHE A 52 13.90 2.98 -16.05
CA PHE A 52 13.01 1.83 -16.25
C PHE A 52 11.55 2.28 -16.32
N PHE A 53 11.09 3.04 -15.31
CA PHE A 53 9.71 3.51 -15.28
C PHE A 53 9.39 4.44 -16.45
N LEU A 54 10.31 5.34 -16.79
CA LEU A 54 10.11 6.27 -17.90
C LEU A 54 10.05 5.55 -19.25
N ASN A 55 10.98 4.61 -19.51
CA ASN A 55 11.11 3.97 -20.82
C ASN A 55 10.14 2.80 -21.04
N GLU A 56 9.69 2.14 -19.95
CA GLU A 56 8.79 0.99 -20.02
C GLU A 56 7.32 1.35 -19.73
N SER A 57 7.01 2.65 -19.62
CA SER A 57 5.63 3.14 -19.58
C SER A 57 5.01 3.11 -20.97
N HIS A 58 3.73 2.73 -21.05
CA HIS A 58 2.94 2.89 -22.26
C HIS A 58 2.86 4.38 -22.63
N PRO A 59 3.15 4.80 -23.87
CA PRO A 59 3.22 6.21 -24.23
C PRO A 59 1.86 6.93 -24.09
N GLU A 60 0.76 6.22 -24.33
CA GLU A 60 -0.59 6.78 -24.19
C GLU A 60 -1.16 6.58 -22.78
N TRP A 61 -1.25 5.35 -22.28
CA TRP A 61 -1.90 5.04 -21.00
C TRP A 61 -1.01 5.17 -19.76
N GLY A 62 0.31 5.30 -19.90
CA GLY A 62 1.23 5.41 -18.76
C GLY A 62 1.41 4.14 -17.92
N ILE A 63 0.66 3.05 -18.14
CA ILE A 63 0.85 1.76 -17.44
C ILE A 63 2.25 1.19 -17.72
N VAL A 64 2.87 0.56 -16.71
CA VAL A 64 4.29 0.19 -16.73
C VAL A 64 4.45 -1.31 -16.94
N LYS A 65 5.34 -1.72 -17.85
CA LYS A 65 5.69 -3.13 -18.02
C LYS A 65 6.22 -3.76 -16.75
N ASP A 66 5.98 -5.06 -16.62
CA ASP A 66 6.56 -5.88 -15.57
C ASP A 66 8.10 -5.97 -15.66
N ARG A 67 8.64 -5.98 -16.88
CA ARG A 67 10.09 -6.11 -17.16
C ARG A 67 10.45 -5.55 -18.53
N THR A 68 11.74 -5.33 -18.79
CA THR A 68 12.27 -4.72 -20.03
C THR A 68 12.19 -5.60 -21.29
N LYS A 69 11.47 -6.72 -21.25
CA LYS A 69 11.30 -7.58 -22.43
C LYS A 69 10.18 -7.04 -23.30
N ASN A 70 10.37 -7.06 -24.62
CA ASN A 70 9.38 -6.54 -25.58
C ASN A 70 7.99 -7.19 -25.43
N TRP A 71 7.94 -8.47 -25.06
CA TRP A 71 6.69 -9.23 -24.87
C TRP A 71 6.05 -9.04 -23.49
N ALA A 72 6.70 -8.32 -22.57
CA ALA A 72 6.21 -8.23 -21.20
C ALA A 72 4.89 -7.44 -21.13
N PRO A 73 3.90 -7.94 -20.37
CA PRO A 73 2.69 -7.19 -20.08
C PRO A 73 2.99 -6.02 -19.13
N ALA A 74 2.01 -5.14 -18.95
CA ALA A 74 1.97 -4.24 -17.81
C ALA A 74 1.80 -5.04 -16.51
N SER A 75 2.44 -4.58 -15.44
CA SER A 75 2.20 -5.07 -14.07
C SER A 75 1.52 -3.96 -13.27
N ILE A 76 0.47 -4.33 -12.51
CA ILE A 76 -0.22 -3.39 -11.64
C ILE A 76 0.70 -2.88 -10.52
N ALA A 77 1.54 -3.74 -9.95
CA ALA A 77 2.52 -3.33 -8.94
C ALA A 77 3.59 -2.39 -9.52
N SER A 78 4.17 -2.73 -10.68
CA SER A 78 5.13 -1.84 -11.36
C SER A 78 4.52 -0.47 -11.67
N THR A 79 3.25 -0.46 -12.06
CA THR A 79 2.49 0.76 -12.34
C THR A 79 2.29 1.60 -11.06
N GLY A 80 1.92 0.96 -9.94
CA GLY A 80 1.81 1.62 -8.64
C GLY A 80 3.11 2.23 -8.12
N PHE A 81 4.23 1.52 -8.27
CA PHE A 81 5.56 2.04 -7.93
C PHE A 81 6.08 3.10 -8.91
N GLY A 82 5.59 3.10 -10.16
CA GLY A 82 5.94 4.08 -11.18
C GLY A 82 5.52 5.50 -10.79
N ILE A 83 4.32 5.65 -10.21
CA ILE A 83 3.77 6.97 -9.82
C ILE A 83 4.72 7.79 -8.94
N PRO A 84 5.16 7.31 -7.74
CA PRO A 84 6.12 8.05 -6.94
C PRO A 84 7.49 8.16 -7.61
N SER A 85 7.87 7.23 -8.48
CA SER A 85 9.13 7.31 -9.24
C SER A 85 9.14 8.50 -10.21
N PHE A 86 8.01 8.86 -10.82
CA PHE A 86 7.91 10.07 -11.64
C PHE A 86 8.07 11.35 -10.81
N ALA A 87 7.45 11.42 -9.64
CA ALA A 87 7.64 12.54 -8.72
C ALA A 87 9.09 12.67 -8.23
N ILE A 88 9.75 11.55 -7.92
CA ILE A 88 11.19 11.55 -7.61
C ILE A 88 11.99 12.12 -8.79
N GLY A 89 11.64 11.75 -10.03
CA GLY A 89 12.25 12.32 -11.23
C GLY A 89 12.08 13.84 -11.33
N VAL A 90 10.93 14.38 -10.92
CA VAL A 90 10.66 15.84 -10.87
C VAL A 90 11.55 16.51 -9.83
N GLU A 91 11.57 16.00 -8.60
CA GLU A 91 12.40 16.54 -7.51
C GLU A 91 13.90 16.49 -7.85
N ARG A 92 14.31 15.49 -8.64
CA ARG A 92 15.67 15.31 -9.14
C ARG A 92 15.94 16.04 -10.46
N LYS A 93 14.95 16.71 -11.06
CA LYS A 93 15.03 17.44 -12.32
C LYS A 93 15.42 16.58 -13.53
N TRP A 94 15.07 15.29 -13.51
CA TRP A 94 15.25 14.36 -14.62
C TRP A 94 14.10 14.42 -15.63
N ILE A 95 12.94 14.89 -15.19
CA ILE A 95 11.73 15.08 -15.98
C ILE A 95 11.01 16.34 -15.48
N SER A 96 10.23 17.02 -16.34
CA SER A 96 9.43 18.16 -15.90
C SER A 96 8.21 17.71 -15.09
N ARG A 97 7.71 18.58 -14.22
CA ARG A 97 6.50 18.30 -13.43
C ARG A 97 5.29 18.10 -14.33
N GLU A 98 5.18 18.89 -15.40
CA GLU A 98 4.09 18.83 -16.36
C GLU A 98 4.07 17.47 -17.07
N GLN A 99 5.24 16.97 -17.49
CA GLN A 99 5.35 15.67 -18.13
C GLN A 99 5.02 14.53 -17.16
N ALA A 100 5.53 14.57 -15.92
CA ALA A 100 5.22 13.58 -14.89
C ALA A 100 3.71 13.57 -14.52
N ALA A 101 3.11 14.75 -14.39
CA ALA A 101 1.68 14.92 -14.14
C ALA A 101 0.85 14.36 -15.30
N GLN A 102 1.25 14.60 -16.55
CA GLN A 102 0.53 14.08 -17.71
C GLN A 102 0.57 12.55 -17.79
N ILE A 103 1.73 11.92 -17.56
CA ILE A 103 1.86 10.45 -17.49
C ILE A 103 0.94 9.89 -16.39
N THR A 104 0.96 10.52 -15.22
CA THR A 104 0.11 10.11 -14.09
C THR A 104 -1.38 10.27 -14.42
N LEU A 105 -1.78 11.39 -15.02
CA LEU A 105 -3.18 11.62 -15.42
C LEU A 105 -3.66 10.57 -16.41
N ASN A 106 -2.85 10.26 -17.44
CA ASN A 106 -3.18 9.24 -18.42
C ASN A 106 -3.38 7.86 -17.79
N MET A 107 -2.54 7.52 -16.80
CA MET A 107 -2.63 6.26 -16.06
C MET A 107 -3.93 6.18 -15.24
N LEU A 108 -4.27 7.24 -14.51
CA LEU A 108 -5.51 7.31 -13.74
C LEU A 108 -6.73 7.28 -14.67
N ASP A 109 -6.68 7.97 -15.81
CA ASP A 109 -7.75 7.97 -16.80
C ASP A 109 -7.96 6.57 -17.43
N PHE A 110 -6.87 5.88 -17.80
CA PHE A 110 -6.92 4.49 -18.25
C PHE A 110 -7.64 3.60 -17.23
N PHE A 111 -7.23 3.63 -15.96
CA PHE A 111 -7.87 2.81 -14.93
C PHE A 111 -9.32 3.21 -14.68
N MET A 112 -9.64 4.50 -14.74
CA MET A 112 -11.00 4.99 -14.55
C MET A 112 -11.93 4.57 -15.69
N ASN A 113 -11.45 4.54 -16.93
CA ASN A 113 -12.26 4.20 -18.10
C ASN A 113 -12.16 2.73 -18.51
N SER A 114 -11.33 1.94 -17.83
CA SER A 114 -11.13 0.52 -18.11
C SER A 114 -12.35 -0.36 -17.79
N ALA A 115 -12.46 -1.49 -18.49
CA ALA A 115 -13.55 -2.43 -18.28
C ALA A 115 -13.50 -3.07 -16.89
N GLN A 116 -14.62 -2.98 -16.16
CA GLN A 116 -14.84 -3.59 -14.84
C GLN A 116 -15.95 -4.63 -14.92
N SER A 117 -15.61 -5.91 -15.08
CA SER A 117 -16.59 -6.99 -15.18
C SER A 117 -15.97 -8.34 -14.83
N ALA A 118 -16.81 -9.36 -14.62
CA ALA A 118 -16.36 -10.73 -14.40
C ALA A 118 -15.94 -11.45 -15.71
N ASP A 119 -15.79 -10.72 -16.83
CA ASP A 119 -15.36 -11.27 -18.12
C ASP A 119 -13.84 -11.54 -18.12
N THR A 120 -13.40 -12.58 -18.82
CA THR A 120 -11.98 -12.93 -18.93
C THR A 120 -11.15 -11.89 -19.68
N ASN A 121 -11.78 -11.00 -20.45
CA ASN A 121 -11.16 -9.89 -21.17
C ASN A 121 -11.36 -8.53 -20.49
N ALA A 122 -11.75 -8.47 -19.21
CA ALA A 122 -11.80 -7.22 -18.47
C ALA A 122 -10.40 -6.75 -18.02
N THR A 123 -10.29 -5.48 -17.63
CA THR A 123 -9.08 -4.93 -16.98
C THR A 123 -9.10 -5.19 -15.47
N GLY A 124 -10.29 -5.28 -14.91
CA GLY A 124 -10.50 -5.61 -13.51
C GLY A 124 -11.96 -5.93 -13.21
N TYR A 125 -12.26 -6.13 -11.94
CA TYR A 125 -13.61 -6.37 -11.45
C TYR A 125 -13.70 -5.89 -10.00
N LYS A 126 -14.85 -5.33 -9.62
CA LYS A 126 -15.10 -4.86 -8.24
C LYS A 126 -14.11 -3.81 -7.73
N GLY A 127 -13.49 -3.07 -8.65
CA GLY A 127 -12.45 -2.09 -8.36
C GLY A 127 -11.06 -2.68 -8.16
N PHE A 128 -10.91 -4.01 -8.21
CA PHE A 128 -9.63 -4.69 -8.23
C PHE A 128 -9.16 -4.90 -9.66
N TYR A 129 -7.84 -5.01 -9.85
CA TYR A 129 -7.21 -5.15 -11.16
C TYR A 129 -6.46 -6.47 -11.29
N TYR A 130 -6.43 -7.02 -12.50
CA TYR A 130 -5.66 -8.22 -12.79
C TYR A 130 -4.16 -7.94 -12.67
N HIS A 131 -3.40 -8.86 -12.07
CA HIS A 131 -1.95 -8.75 -11.84
C HIS A 131 -1.21 -8.18 -13.07
N PHE A 132 -1.53 -8.75 -14.24
CA PHE A 132 -0.93 -8.38 -15.52
C PHE A 132 -1.99 -7.96 -16.54
N LEU A 133 -1.67 -6.89 -17.27
CA LEU A 133 -2.49 -6.37 -18.35
C LEU A 133 -1.71 -6.36 -19.68
N ARG A 134 -2.42 -6.69 -20.75
CA ARG A 134 -1.96 -6.56 -22.13
C ARG A 134 -1.58 -5.13 -22.44
N MET A 135 -0.40 -4.93 -23.02
CA MET A 135 0.07 -3.60 -23.41
C MET A 135 -0.67 -3.04 -24.64
N ASP A 136 -1.32 -3.87 -25.44
CA ASP A 136 -2.05 -3.47 -26.65
C ASP A 136 -3.55 -3.23 -26.41
N SER A 137 -4.15 -3.88 -25.42
CA SER A 137 -5.59 -3.80 -25.15
C SER A 137 -5.95 -3.32 -23.73
N GLY A 138 -5.02 -3.38 -22.78
CA GLY A 138 -5.30 -3.12 -21.37
C GLY A 138 -6.15 -4.19 -20.67
N THR A 139 -6.35 -5.35 -21.31
CA THR A 139 -7.14 -6.47 -20.75
C THR A 139 -6.24 -7.46 -20.00
N ARG A 140 -6.83 -8.34 -19.17
CA ARG A 140 -6.13 -9.43 -18.49
C ARG A 140 -5.15 -10.20 -19.40
N GLU A 141 -3.96 -10.47 -18.88
CA GLU A 141 -2.93 -11.30 -19.54
C GLU A 141 -2.62 -12.57 -18.72
N TRP A 142 -2.16 -13.64 -19.38
CA TRP A 142 -1.75 -14.92 -18.78
C TRP A 142 -2.74 -15.60 -17.84
N ASN A 143 -4.03 -15.34 -17.99
CA ASN A 143 -5.08 -15.85 -17.09
C ASN A 143 -4.79 -15.54 -15.60
N CYS A 144 -4.06 -14.46 -15.31
CA CYS A 144 -3.71 -14.10 -13.94
C CYS A 144 -4.94 -13.73 -13.10
N GLU A 145 -4.78 -13.71 -11.80
CA GLU A 145 -5.80 -13.31 -10.84
C GLU A 145 -6.00 -11.79 -10.79
N LEU A 146 -7.19 -11.37 -10.35
CA LEU A 146 -7.31 -10.08 -9.68
C LEU A 146 -6.41 -10.13 -8.45
N SER A 147 -5.35 -9.33 -8.46
CA SER A 147 -4.34 -9.34 -7.40
C SER A 147 -4.70 -8.27 -6.39
N THR A 148 -5.08 -8.68 -5.18
CA THR A 148 -5.45 -7.73 -4.13
C THR A 148 -4.24 -6.92 -3.67
N ILE A 149 -3.06 -7.56 -3.57
CA ILE A 149 -1.84 -6.87 -3.17
C ILE A 149 -1.37 -5.87 -4.22
N ASP A 150 -1.38 -6.23 -5.51
CA ASP A 150 -0.92 -5.32 -6.55
C ASP A 150 -1.89 -4.15 -6.72
N THR A 151 -3.20 -4.42 -6.65
CA THR A 151 -4.22 -3.37 -6.57
C THR A 151 -3.93 -2.44 -5.39
N GLY A 152 -3.58 -2.99 -4.22
CA GLY A 152 -3.18 -2.21 -3.05
C GLY A 152 -1.98 -1.31 -3.34
N ILE A 153 -0.91 -1.85 -3.96
CA ILE A 153 0.27 -1.08 -4.36
C ILE A 153 -0.09 0.05 -5.35
N LEU A 154 -0.95 -0.23 -6.33
CA LEU A 154 -1.46 0.78 -7.25
C LEU A 154 -2.20 1.89 -6.49
N MET A 155 -3.07 1.53 -5.54
CA MET A 155 -3.80 2.51 -4.73
C MET A 155 -2.87 3.34 -3.84
N MET A 156 -1.80 2.77 -3.29
CA MET A 156 -0.79 3.56 -2.57
C MET A 156 -0.12 4.59 -3.49
N GLY A 157 0.22 4.20 -4.72
CA GLY A 157 0.72 5.13 -5.73
C GLY A 157 -0.30 6.23 -6.07
N ILE A 158 -1.58 5.89 -6.23
CA ILE A 158 -2.66 6.86 -6.50
C ILE A 158 -2.86 7.83 -5.33
N ILE A 159 -2.80 7.35 -4.08
CA ILE A 159 -2.84 8.22 -2.89
C ILE A 159 -1.63 9.16 -2.90
N PHE A 160 -0.44 8.66 -3.23
CA PHE A 160 0.73 9.50 -3.38
C PHE A 160 0.51 10.60 -4.43
N ALA A 161 0.04 10.26 -5.64
CA ALA A 161 -0.26 11.23 -6.69
C ALA A 161 -1.27 12.30 -6.25
N ARG A 162 -2.34 11.90 -5.56
CA ARG A 162 -3.35 12.83 -5.04
C ARG A 162 -2.75 13.90 -4.12
N ASN A 163 -1.71 13.55 -3.36
CA ASN A 163 -1.07 14.47 -2.42
C ASN A 163 0.11 15.24 -3.04
N TYR A 164 0.86 14.62 -3.96
CA TYR A 164 2.03 15.24 -4.59
C TYR A 164 1.65 16.26 -5.68
N TYR A 165 0.60 15.97 -6.46
CA TYR A 165 0.10 16.85 -7.51
C TYR A 165 -0.98 17.80 -6.96
N ASP A 166 -0.53 18.87 -6.29
CA ASP A 166 -1.31 19.81 -5.50
C ASP A 166 -1.46 21.22 -6.11
N LEU A 167 -0.91 21.48 -7.30
CA LEU A 167 -0.99 22.79 -7.93
C LEU A 167 -2.41 23.12 -8.42
N ASP A 168 -2.69 24.42 -8.54
CA ASP A 168 -3.94 24.97 -9.09
C ASP A 168 -3.89 25.03 -10.63
N ASN A 169 -3.90 23.85 -11.25
CA ASN A 169 -4.04 23.69 -12.69
C ASN A 169 -4.97 22.52 -13.02
N GLU A 170 -5.48 22.48 -14.25
CA GLU A 170 -6.50 21.50 -14.64
C GLU A 170 -6.00 20.05 -14.62
N VAL A 171 -4.75 19.79 -14.98
CA VAL A 171 -4.16 18.44 -14.96
C VAL A 171 -4.11 17.90 -13.54
N GLU A 172 -3.55 18.66 -12.60
CA GLU A 172 -3.39 18.21 -11.22
C GLU A 172 -4.74 18.16 -10.47
N LYS A 173 -5.69 19.05 -10.79
CA LYS A 173 -7.08 18.92 -10.32
C LYS A 173 -7.72 17.61 -10.77
N GLN A 174 -7.55 17.22 -12.04
CA GLN A 174 -8.08 15.96 -12.54
C GLN A 174 -7.42 14.75 -11.90
N ILE A 175 -6.11 14.78 -11.66
CA ILE A 175 -5.40 13.73 -10.90
C ILE A 175 -6.06 13.54 -9.53
N ARG A 176 -6.26 14.63 -8.77
CA ARG A 176 -6.89 14.55 -7.44
C ARG A 176 -8.31 14.01 -7.49
N LEU A 177 -9.10 14.41 -8.50
CA LEU A 177 -10.47 13.94 -8.70
C LEU A 177 -10.51 12.45 -9.04
N LEU A 178 -9.72 12.00 -10.02
CA LEU A 178 -9.69 10.60 -10.45
C LEU A 178 -9.13 9.70 -9.36
N ALA A 179 -8.12 10.16 -8.61
CA ALA A 179 -7.59 9.43 -7.48
C ALA A 179 -8.67 9.13 -6.43
N GLY A 180 -9.50 10.12 -6.08
CA GLY A 180 -10.64 9.91 -5.19
C GLY A 180 -11.62 8.86 -5.73
N LYS A 181 -12.02 8.99 -7.00
CA LYS A 181 -12.96 8.05 -7.64
C LYS A 181 -12.43 6.62 -7.72
N LEU A 182 -11.13 6.44 -7.98
CA LEU A 182 -10.50 5.12 -8.04
C LEU A 182 -10.43 4.46 -6.67
N LEU A 183 -10.10 5.24 -5.62
CA LEU A 183 -10.12 4.74 -4.24
C LEU A 183 -11.53 4.34 -3.81
N ASP A 184 -12.55 5.13 -4.16
CA ASP A 184 -13.95 4.86 -3.83
C ASP A 184 -14.54 3.67 -4.63
N ARG A 185 -13.92 3.28 -5.74
CA ARG A 185 -14.38 2.16 -6.58
C ARG A 185 -14.17 0.80 -5.91
N ILE A 186 -13.22 0.67 -5.00
CA ILE A 186 -12.83 -0.65 -4.46
C ILE A 186 -13.89 -1.20 -3.51
N GLU A 187 -14.48 -2.32 -3.89
CA GLU A 187 -15.44 -3.06 -3.07
C GLU A 187 -14.71 -4.03 -2.13
N TRP A 188 -14.07 -3.53 -1.07
CA TRP A 188 -13.26 -4.35 -0.15
C TRP A 188 -13.98 -5.57 0.44
N ASP A 189 -15.27 -5.46 0.72
CA ASP A 189 -16.09 -6.56 1.25
C ASP A 189 -16.14 -7.76 0.29
N PHE A 190 -15.93 -7.55 -1.01
CA PHE A 190 -15.92 -8.61 -2.03
C PHE A 190 -14.80 -9.63 -1.78
N VAL A 191 -13.63 -9.19 -1.32
CA VAL A 191 -12.43 -10.02 -1.17
C VAL A 191 -12.25 -10.55 0.25
N ILE A 192 -13.26 -10.47 1.11
CA ILE A 192 -13.15 -10.96 2.49
C ILE A 192 -13.42 -12.45 2.54
N MET A 193 -12.46 -13.18 3.10
CA MET A 193 -12.56 -14.61 3.33
C MET A 193 -13.70 -14.93 4.31
N PRO A 194 -14.38 -16.08 4.18
CA PRO A 194 -15.44 -16.51 5.09
C PRO A 194 -15.02 -16.48 6.57
N ASP A 195 -16.00 -16.48 7.48
CA ASP A 195 -15.74 -16.41 8.92
C ASP A 195 -15.22 -17.72 9.54
N LYS A 196 -15.09 -18.77 8.72
CA LYS A 196 -14.59 -20.10 9.05
C LYS A 196 -13.55 -20.56 8.03
N GLY A 197 -12.67 -21.47 8.43
CA GLY A 197 -11.58 -21.99 7.61
C GLY A 197 -10.21 -21.49 8.05
N GLN A 198 -9.17 -21.93 7.34
CA GLN A 198 -7.77 -21.63 7.67
C GLN A 198 -7.46 -20.12 7.62
N PHE A 199 -8.04 -19.41 6.65
CA PHE A 199 -7.82 -17.99 6.41
C PHE A 199 -9.03 -17.15 6.82
N ALA A 200 -9.75 -17.57 7.86
CA ALA A 200 -11.02 -16.96 8.21
C ALA A 200 -10.90 -15.45 8.49
N ASN A 201 -11.77 -14.66 7.86
CA ASN A 201 -11.86 -13.20 7.96
C ASN A 201 -10.66 -12.40 7.41
N THR A 202 -9.67 -13.02 6.77
CA THR A 202 -8.59 -12.27 6.11
C THR A 202 -9.04 -11.71 4.76
N ILE A 203 -8.22 -10.87 4.15
CA ILE A 203 -8.40 -10.46 2.75
C ILE A 203 -7.85 -11.59 1.86
N SER A 204 -8.63 -12.04 0.88
CA SER A 204 -8.21 -13.04 -0.11
C SER A 204 -7.04 -12.53 -0.95
N MET A 205 -6.17 -13.44 -1.37
CA MET A 205 -5.05 -13.11 -2.26
C MET A 205 -5.51 -12.76 -3.67
N GLY A 206 -6.65 -13.29 -4.13
CA GLY A 206 -7.15 -12.94 -5.45
C GLY A 206 -8.43 -13.66 -5.85
N TRP A 207 -8.83 -13.41 -7.09
CA TRP A 207 -10.04 -13.97 -7.70
C TRP A 207 -9.82 -14.16 -9.21
N THR A 208 -10.44 -15.19 -9.78
CA THR A 208 -10.49 -15.40 -11.23
C THR A 208 -11.93 -15.57 -11.72
N PRO A 209 -12.25 -15.14 -12.96
CA PRO A 209 -13.52 -15.46 -13.61
C PRO A 209 -13.86 -16.94 -13.66
N GLU A 210 -12.82 -17.77 -13.81
CA GLU A 210 -12.97 -19.21 -14.03
C GLU A 210 -13.33 -19.95 -12.73
N GLU A 211 -12.70 -19.58 -11.61
CA GLU A 211 -12.77 -20.35 -10.36
C GLU A 211 -13.41 -19.58 -9.20
N GLY A 212 -13.55 -18.26 -9.34
CA GLY A 212 -14.04 -17.40 -8.27
C GLY A 212 -12.93 -16.97 -7.31
N MET A 213 -13.29 -16.79 -6.04
CA MET A 213 -12.36 -16.30 -5.02
C MET A 213 -11.33 -17.38 -4.68
N HIS A 214 -10.07 -16.99 -4.53
CA HIS A 214 -9.03 -17.91 -4.09
C HIS A 214 -9.25 -18.32 -2.63
N ASP A 215 -8.93 -19.58 -2.32
CA ASP A 215 -8.99 -20.15 -0.96
C ASP A 215 -7.82 -19.71 -0.06
N TRP A 216 -6.90 -18.87 -0.57
CA TRP A 216 -5.74 -18.35 0.15
C TRP A 216 -5.98 -16.90 0.55
N GLY A 217 -5.75 -16.58 1.82
CA GLY A 217 -5.87 -15.22 2.32
C GLY A 217 -4.56 -14.69 2.90
N TRP A 218 -4.40 -13.37 2.86
CA TRP A 218 -3.25 -12.66 3.40
C TRP A 218 -3.18 -12.79 4.92
N VAL A 219 -2.18 -13.53 5.40
CA VAL A 219 -1.86 -13.70 6.82
C VAL A 219 -0.43 -13.22 7.03
N GLY A 220 -0.18 -12.50 8.12
CA GLY A 220 1.09 -11.81 8.31
C GLY A 220 2.18 -12.62 9.02
N TYR A 221 3.39 -12.11 9.14
CA TYR A 221 3.85 -10.87 8.54
C TYR A 221 4.38 -11.12 7.11
N ASN A 222 4.06 -10.22 6.18
CA ASN A 222 4.59 -10.15 4.81
C ASN A 222 4.30 -8.76 4.19
N GLU A 223 4.44 -8.61 2.88
CA GLU A 223 4.25 -7.36 2.13
C GLU A 223 2.86 -6.71 2.25
N ALA A 224 1.83 -7.47 2.65
CA ALA A 224 0.43 -7.04 2.63
C ALA A 224 0.01 -6.13 3.78
N LEU A 225 0.93 -5.62 4.61
CA LEU A 225 0.58 -4.65 5.66
C LEU A 225 -0.14 -3.41 5.09
N LEU A 226 0.34 -2.87 3.96
CA LEU A 226 -0.30 -1.74 3.25
C LEU A 226 -1.74 -2.05 2.85
N LEU A 227 -2.05 -3.31 2.53
CA LEU A 227 -3.37 -3.73 2.05
C LEU A 227 -4.39 -3.59 3.18
N TYR A 228 -4.04 -4.02 4.38
CA TYR A 228 -4.88 -3.88 5.56
C TYR A 228 -5.03 -2.42 6.01
N ILE A 229 -3.97 -1.61 5.88
CA ILE A 229 -4.02 -0.18 6.20
C ILE A 229 -4.92 0.58 5.21
N LEU A 230 -4.81 0.27 3.92
CA LEU A 230 -5.72 0.80 2.89
C LEU A 230 -7.17 0.45 3.18
N ALA A 231 -7.44 -0.81 3.50
CA ALA A 231 -8.77 -1.27 3.85
C ALA A 231 -9.32 -0.59 5.13
N ALA A 232 -8.45 -0.27 6.10
CA ALA A 232 -8.84 0.45 7.31
C ALA A 232 -9.17 1.93 7.04
N GLY A 233 -8.52 2.53 6.03
CA GLY A 233 -8.81 3.87 5.55
C GLY A 233 -9.98 3.96 4.56
N SER A 234 -10.67 2.84 4.29
CA SER A 234 -11.78 2.76 3.34
C SER A 234 -13.11 2.41 4.03
N ASN A 235 -14.15 2.12 3.23
CA ASN A 235 -15.47 1.72 3.72
C ASN A 235 -15.60 0.20 3.95
N MET A 236 -14.50 -0.55 4.09
CA MET A 236 -14.54 -1.98 4.39
C MET A 236 -15.26 -2.24 5.71
N LYS A 237 -16.15 -3.24 5.73
CA LYS A 237 -16.82 -3.66 6.96
C LYS A 237 -15.91 -4.55 7.80
N ASN A 238 -16.01 -4.40 9.12
CA ASN A 238 -15.31 -5.23 10.10
C ASN A 238 -13.77 -5.26 9.92
N THR A 239 -13.16 -4.16 9.45
CA THR A 239 -11.72 -4.12 9.18
C THR A 239 -10.85 -4.52 10.37
N GLU A 240 -11.24 -4.15 11.59
CA GLU A 240 -10.53 -4.57 12.80
C GLU A 240 -10.53 -6.10 12.98
N LYS A 241 -11.63 -6.78 12.63
CA LYS A 241 -11.72 -8.25 12.67
C LYS A 241 -10.73 -8.88 11.68
N SER A 242 -10.64 -8.32 10.48
CA SER A 242 -9.73 -8.79 9.45
C SER A 242 -8.26 -8.51 9.81
N TYR A 243 -7.97 -7.34 10.36
CA TYR A 243 -6.63 -7.01 10.84
C TYR A 243 -6.21 -7.92 12.00
N ASN A 244 -7.12 -8.21 12.93
CA ASN A 244 -6.87 -9.19 13.99
C ASN A 244 -6.62 -10.60 13.44
N ALA A 245 -7.24 -10.99 12.32
CA ALA A 245 -6.95 -12.26 11.65
C ALA A 245 -5.54 -12.27 11.03
N TRP A 246 -5.13 -11.17 10.39
CA TRP A 246 -3.78 -10.96 9.86
C TRP A 246 -2.67 -11.09 10.92
N LEU A 247 -2.88 -10.51 12.11
CA LEU A 247 -1.89 -10.55 13.20
C LEU A 247 -1.64 -11.97 13.76
N LYS A 248 -2.59 -12.91 13.63
CA LYS A 248 -2.51 -14.23 14.28
C LYS A 248 -1.34 -15.10 13.84
N SER A 249 -0.84 -14.88 12.63
CA SER A 249 0.23 -15.69 12.03
C SER A 249 1.63 -15.09 12.20
N TYR A 250 1.74 -13.92 12.87
CA TYR A 250 3.02 -13.27 13.11
C TYR A 250 3.97 -14.20 13.87
N LYS A 251 5.18 -14.35 13.33
CA LYS A 251 6.23 -15.16 13.93
C LYS A 251 7.34 -14.25 14.41
N TRP A 252 7.59 -14.22 15.71
CA TRP A 252 8.75 -13.53 16.27
C TRP A 252 9.98 -14.40 16.13
N ASN A 253 11.08 -13.84 15.63
CA ASN A 253 12.34 -14.57 15.50
C ASN A 253 13.53 -13.72 15.94
N THR A 254 14.61 -14.38 16.35
CA THR A 254 15.89 -13.76 16.71
C THR A 254 17.00 -14.45 15.91
N PRO A 255 17.11 -14.19 14.60
CA PRO A 255 18.14 -14.84 13.78
C PRO A 255 19.55 -14.46 14.21
N TYR A 256 19.73 -13.26 14.77
CA TYR A 256 20.98 -12.79 15.33
C TYR A 256 20.75 -12.12 16.68
N LYS A 257 21.74 -12.19 17.59
CA LYS A 257 21.67 -11.58 18.92
C LYS A 257 21.41 -10.07 18.77
N GLY A 258 20.31 -9.59 19.37
CA GLY A 258 19.93 -8.17 19.34
C GLY A 258 19.13 -7.74 18.11
N LEU A 259 18.86 -8.64 17.15
CA LEU A 259 18.09 -8.35 15.94
C LEU A 259 16.78 -9.15 15.92
N SER A 260 16.05 -9.14 17.03
CA SER A 260 14.73 -9.77 17.11
C SER A 260 13.70 -8.95 16.34
N HIS A 261 12.90 -9.61 15.49
CA HIS A 261 11.87 -8.95 14.68
C HIS A 261 10.75 -9.92 14.32
N VAL A 262 9.65 -9.37 13.80
CA VAL A 262 8.61 -10.18 13.15
C VAL A 262 9.15 -10.70 11.82
N ALA A 263 9.14 -12.02 11.65
CA ALA A 263 9.88 -12.70 10.61
C ALA A 263 9.09 -12.81 9.30
N PHE A 264 9.72 -12.33 8.23
CA PHE A 264 9.40 -12.70 6.85
C PHE A 264 10.72 -12.83 6.07
N PRO A 265 11.11 -14.04 5.62
CA PRO A 265 12.47 -14.26 5.10
C PRO A 265 12.85 -13.39 3.88
N PRO A 266 11.98 -13.16 2.88
CA PRO A 266 12.29 -12.24 1.79
C PRO A 266 12.28 -10.77 2.24
N LEU A 267 13.35 -10.02 1.99
CA LEU A 267 13.49 -8.65 2.50
C LEU A 267 12.41 -7.68 1.97
N PHE A 268 11.84 -7.94 0.79
CA PHE A 268 10.87 -7.03 0.17
C PHE A 268 9.58 -6.85 1.01
N GLY A 269 9.19 -7.82 1.83
CA GLY A 269 8.04 -7.67 2.74
C GLY A 269 8.29 -6.69 3.88
N HIS A 270 9.54 -6.27 4.08
CA HIS A 270 9.93 -5.15 4.94
C HIS A 270 10.23 -3.86 4.16
N GLN A 271 9.88 -3.80 2.87
CA GLN A 271 10.14 -2.65 1.99
C GLN A 271 8.87 -2.12 1.32
N PHE A 272 7.98 -2.99 0.83
CA PHE A 272 6.85 -2.56 -0.01
C PHE A 272 5.88 -1.64 0.73
N SER A 273 5.48 -2.00 1.95
CA SER A 273 4.61 -1.15 2.76
C SER A 273 5.34 0.11 3.22
N GLN A 274 6.60 -0.03 3.63
CA GLN A 274 7.47 1.03 4.14
C GLN A 274 7.85 2.06 3.05
N ALA A 275 7.78 1.69 1.76
CA ALA A 275 8.02 2.60 0.66
C ALA A 275 6.97 3.72 0.58
N PHE A 276 5.78 3.49 1.14
CA PHE A 276 4.67 4.46 1.13
C PHE A 276 4.27 4.94 2.53
N ILE A 277 4.55 4.14 3.56
CA ILE A 277 4.14 4.40 4.94
C ILE A 277 5.39 4.60 5.78
N ASP A 278 5.51 5.77 6.40
CA ASP A 278 6.56 6.01 7.39
C ASP A 278 6.25 5.23 8.68
N CYS A 279 6.83 4.04 8.77
CA CYS A 279 6.62 3.12 9.88
C CYS A 279 7.39 3.46 11.16
N ARG A 280 8.19 4.54 11.18
CA ARG A 280 8.94 4.96 12.37
C ARG A 280 7.98 5.37 13.48
N GLY A 281 8.11 4.74 14.64
CA GLY A 281 7.23 4.93 15.79
C GLY A 281 5.83 4.34 15.61
N LEU A 282 5.55 3.62 14.52
CA LEU A 282 4.29 2.93 14.31
C LEU A 282 4.39 1.48 14.76
N ALA A 283 3.52 1.10 15.71
CA ALA A 283 3.40 -0.26 16.17
C ALA A 283 1.91 -0.62 16.29
N ASP A 284 1.57 -1.82 15.83
CA ASP A 284 0.31 -2.44 16.22
C ASP A 284 0.44 -3.11 17.59
N LYS A 285 -0.63 -3.76 18.05
CA LYS A 285 -0.65 -4.46 19.33
C LYS A 285 0.47 -5.50 19.46
N TYR A 286 0.76 -6.26 18.40
CA TYR A 286 1.79 -7.30 18.44
C TYR A 286 3.17 -6.67 18.60
N MET A 287 3.51 -5.70 17.75
CA MET A 287 4.82 -5.05 17.77
C MET A 287 5.02 -4.26 19.07
N PHE A 288 3.97 -3.60 19.56
CA PHE A 288 3.97 -2.90 20.84
C PHE A 288 4.33 -3.84 22.01
N GLU A 289 3.73 -5.04 22.06
CA GLU A 289 4.07 -6.05 23.07
C GLU A 289 5.52 -6.54 22.99
N LYS A 290 6.16 -6.45 21.81
CA LYS A 290 7.58 -6.79 21.62
C LYS A 290 8.53 -5.64 21.92
N GLY A 291 8.02 -4.43 22.11
CA GLY A 291 8.81 -3.25 22.47
C GLY A 291 9.60 -2.62 21.32
N ILE A 292 9.29 -2.94 20.06
CA ILE A 292 9.85 -2.29 18.87
C ILE A 292 8.73 -1.87 17.91
N ASP A 293 9.02 -0.96 16.99
CA ASP A 293 8.13 -0.59 15.88
C ASP A 293 8.48 -1.41 14.62
N TYR A 294 7.93 -1.01 13.47
CA TYR A 294 8.18 -1.65 12.18
C TYR A 294 9.45 -1.15 11.45
N PHE A 295 10.29 -0.33 12.10
CA PHE A 295 11.49 0.27 11.50
C PHE A 295 12.79 -0.14 12.21
#